data_AF-A0A2E5WIV8-F1
#
_entry.id   AF-A0A2E5WIV8-F1
#
_cell.length_a   1.000
_cell.length_b   1.000
_cell.length_c   1.000
_cell.angle_alpha   90.00
_cell.angle_beta   90.00
_cell.angle_gamma   90.00
#
_symmetry.space_group_name_H-M   'P 1'
#
loop_
_entity.id
_entity.type
_entity.pdbx_description
1 polymer ?
#
loop_
_entity_poly.entity_id
_entity_poly.type
_entity_poly.pdbx_seq_one_letter_code
_entity_poly.pdbx_strand_id
1 'polypeptide(L)'
;MTVDADYGRYERMRPDELSAMVAKSPVAYWPLGLLEHHGWHLPIGFDGLKADGLCEQLARRVGGIILPTMWWGGGGGHHVFRWTHYQPESAYAEIVTNTVGQLFDHGFRAIVLLAGHYPWQQTLDRIVPSLRADNDQGLILAGTELTVGGDLGLSGDHAALEETSYGLALFPDLVDMKAMTSGRGGSDIWPKSGPPEKAEQHPAVEFDPAQPLFAQMGRDPRMGSGARGTYSANTLLDELQQQLEQFLHR
;
A
#
# COMPACT_ATOMS: atom_id res chain seq x y z
N MET A 1 -23.27 0.25 17.83
CA MET A 1 -22.69 1.14 16.81
C MET A 1 -21.59 1.92 17.49
N THR A 2 -20.34 1.54 17.26
CA THR A 2 -19.19 2.39 17.61
C THR A 2 -19.29 3.64 16.75
N VAL A 3 -19.12 4.81 17.36
CA VAL A 3 -19.04 6.08 16.64
C VAL A 3 -17.64 6.14 16.03
N ASP A 4 -17.54 6.33 14.71
CA ASP A 4 -16.26 6.51 14.03
C ASP A 4 -15.49 7.67 14.70
N ALA A 5 -14.18 7.48 14.86
CA ALA A 5 -13.30 8.56 15.26
C ALA A 5 -13.28 9.66 14.19
N ASP A 6 -12.97 10.88 14.62
CA ASP A 6 -12.92 12.04 13.75
C ASP A 6 -11.61 12.02 12.93
N TYR A 7 -11.72 11.96 11.60
CA TYR A 7 -10.58 11.96 10.70
C TYR A 7 -10.81 12.79 9.43
N GLY A 8 -9.73 13.21 8.78
CA GLY A 8 -9.75 14.04 7.59
C GLY A 8 -8.82 13.57 6.47
N ARG A 9 -9.11 14.01 5.24
CA ARG A 9 -8.24 13.87 4.07
C ARG A 9 -7.45 15.15 3.89
N TYR A 10 -6.12 15.09 3.98
CA TYR A 10 -5.24 16.26 4.02
C TYR A 10 -5.53 17.24 2.87
N GLU A 11 -5.70 16.74 1.65
CA GLU A 11 -5.94 17.54 0.43
C GLU A 11 -7.33 18.19 0.35
N ARG A 12 -8.23 17.89 1.30
CA ARG A 12 -9.61 18.40 1.34
C ARG A 12 -9.84 19.39 2.48
N MET A 13 -8.83 19.66 3.30
CA MET A 13 -8.95 20.51 4.49
C MET A 13 -8.34 21.90 4.26
N ARG A 14 -8.93 22.92 4.86
CA ARG A 14 -8.29 24.23 5.00
C ARG A 14 -7.26 24.20 6.14
N PRO A 15 -6.29 25.13 6.16
CA PRO A 15 -5.25 25.15 7.20
C PRO A 15 -5.80 25.18 8.64
N ASP A 16 -6.86 25.93 8.90
CA ASP A 16 -7.52 26.02 10.21
C ASP A 16 -8.14 24.69 10.65
N GLU A 17 -8.78 23.98 9.72
CA GLU A 17 -9.35 22.65 9.96
C GLU A 17 -8.25 21.63 10.23
N LEU A 18 -7.16 21.68 9.45
CA LEU A 18 -6.01 20.80 9.61
C LEU A 18 -5.35 21.01 10.97
N SER A 19 -5.07 22.25 11.35
CA SER A 19 -4.50 22.57 12.67
C SER A 19 -5.39 22.09 13.82
N ALA A 20 -6.71 22.27 13.72
CA ALA A 20 -7.64 21.79 14.74
C ALA A 20 -7.64 20.25 14.86
N MET A 21 -7.57 19.54 13.72
CA MET A 21 -7.51 18.08 13.71
C MET A 21 -6.19 17.55 14.27
N VAL A 22 -5.05 18.10 13.85
CA VAL A 22 -3.72 17.72 14.39
C VAL A 22 -3.67 17.93 15.90
N ALA A 23 -4.19 19.05 16.41
CA ALA A 23 -4.23 19.31 17.85
C ALA A 23 -5.08 18.29 18.63
N LYS A 24 -6.10 17.70 17.99
CA LYS A 24 -7.02 16.73 18.59
C LYS A 24 -6.53 15.28 18.45
N SER A 25 -6.08 14.89 17.26
CA SER A 25 -5.55 13.57 16.93
C SER A 25 -4.31 13.73 16.03
N PRO A 26 -3.10 13.79 16.62
CA PRO A 26 -1.85 14.10 15.90
C PRO A 26 -1.28 12.86 15.19
N VAL A 27 -2.12 12.10 14.48
CA VAL A 27 -1.72 10.92 13.70
C VAL A 27 -1.82 11.22 12.22
N ALA A 28 -0.74 10.99 11.48
CA ALA A 28 -0.71 11.02 10.03
C ALA A 28 -0.68 9.59 9.48
N TYR A 29 -1.55 9.29 8.52
CA TYR A 29 -1.52 8.06 7.75
C TYR A 29 -1.09 8.40 6.33
N TRP A 30 -0.01 7.81 5.85
CA TRP A 30 0.45 8.02 4.48
C TRP A 30 0.45 6.70 3.72
N PRO A 31 -0.54 6.49 2.83
CA PRO A 31 -0.56 5.36 1.93
C PRO A 31 0.55 5.49 0.88
N LEU A 32 1.42 4.48 0.79
CA LEU A 32 2.49 4.38 -0.20
C LEU A 32 2.15 3.28 -1.20
N GLY A 33 1.74 3.66 -2.41
CA GLY A 33 1.34 2.74 -3.47
C GLY A 33 2.38 2.66 -4.60
N LEU A 34 1.90 2.15 -5.73
CA LEU A 34 2.53 2.18 -7.03
C LEU A 34 1.44 2.06 -8.11
N LEU A 35 1.76 2.50 -9.33
CA LEU A 35 1.00 2.14 -10.53
C LEU A 35 1.70 0.95 -11.20
N GLU A 36 1.11 -0.24 -11.04
CA GLU A 36 1.72 -1.51 -11.42
C GLU A 36 0.69 -2.50 -11.96
N HIS A 37 1.09 -3.28 -12.96
CA HIS A 37 0.23 -4.29 -13.57
C HIS A 37 -0.09 -5.43 -12.59
N HIS A 38 -1.34 -5.51 -12.15
CA HIS A 38 -1.86 -6.51 -11.20
C HIS A 38 -2.73 -7.58 -11.87
N GLY A 39 -2.22 -8.15 -12.96
CA GLY A 39 -3.02 -9.04 -13.80
C GLY A 39 -4.22 -8.33 -14.43
N TRP A 40 -5.16 -9.11 -14.96
CA TRP A 40 -6.32 -8.56 -15.68
C TRP A 40 -7.55 -8.32 -14.80
N HIS A 41 -7.57 -8.86 -13.58
CA HIS A 41 -8.73 -8.79 -12.68
C HIS A 41 -8.63 -7.68 -11.63
N LEU A 42 -7.45 -7.14 -11.37
CA LEU A 42 -7.24 -6.03 -10.42
C LEU A 42 -6.85 -4.73 -11.16
N PRO A 43 -7.14 -3.56 -10.56
CA PRO A 43 -6.78 -2.27 -11.13
C PRO A 43 -5.26 -2.02 -11.12
N ILE A 44 -4.77 -1.18 -12.04
CA ILE A 44 -3.35 -0.76 -12.10
C ILE A 44 -2.91 -0.03 -10.80
N GLY A 45 -3.83 0.64 -10.12
CA GLY A 45 -3.53 1.33 -8.86
C GLY A 45 -3.77 0.48 -7.61
N PHE A 46 -3.80 -0.86 -7.72
CA PHE A 46 -4.18 -1.75 -6.62
C PHE A 46 -3.39 -1.49 -5.33
N ASP A 47 -2.05 -1.35 -5.42
CA ASP A 47 -1.18 -1.09 -4.27
C ASP A 47 -1.65 0.11 -3.45
N GLY A 48 -1.83 1.25 -4.12
CA GLY A 48 -2.24 2.48 -3.46
C GLY A 48 -3.68 2.43 -2.97
N LEU A 49 -4.59 1.78 -3.71
CA LEU A 49 -5.98 1.60 -3.28
C LEU A 49 -6.08 0.73 -2.02
N LYS A 50 -5.30 -0.36 -1.94
CA LYS A 50 -5.21 -1.24 -0.76
C LYS A 50 -4.69 -0.46 0.44
N ALA A 51 -3.54 0.20 0.30
CA ALA A 51 -2.96 1.00 1.38
C ALA A 51 -3.90 2.11 1.85
N ASP A 52 -4.53 2.84 0.92
CA ASP A 52 -5.45 3.94 1.24
C ASP A 52 -6.69 3.45 2.00
N GLY A 53 -7.29 2.35 1.54
CA GLY A 53 -8.45 1.75 2.20
C GLY A 53 -8.15 1.27 3.62
N LEU A 54 -6.96 0.68 3.84
CA LEU A 54 -6.50 0.28 5.17
C LEU A 54 -6.22 1.50 6.06
N CYS A 55 -5.57 2.54 5.55
CA CYS A 55 -5.38 3.80 6.27
C CYS A 55 -6.72 4.45 6.66
N GLU A 56 -7.72 4.44 5.78
CA GLU A 56 -9.05 4.97 6.09
C GLU A 56 -9.74 4.17 7.21
N GLN A 57 -9.67 2.84 7.18
CA GLN A 57 -10.21 2.02 8.26
C GLN A 57 -9.50 2.24 9.59
N LEU A 58 -8.18 2.44 9.57
CA LEU A 58 -7.42 2.76 10.78
C LEU A 58 -7.77 4.15 11.32
N ALA A 59 -7.88 5.14 10.44
CA ALA A 59 -8.29 6.50 10.79
C ALA A 59 -9.72 6.55 11.37
N ARG A 60 -10.64 5.70 10.90
CA ARG A 60 -11.98 5.55 11.51
C ARG A 60 -11.93 5.02 12.95
N ARG A 61 -10.87 4.29 13.32
CA ARG A 61 -10.70 3.72 14.67
C ARG A 61 -10.00 4.69 15.62
N VAL A 62 -8.97 5.39 15.14
CA VAL A 62 -8.04 6.17 15.98
C VAL A 62 -8.16 7.70 15.76
N GLY A 63 -8.77 8.12 14.66
CA GLY A 63 -8.83 9.52 14.22
C GLY A 63 -7.52 9.98 13.60
N GLY A 64 -7.47 11.23 13.12
CA GLY A 64 -6.27 11.83 12.54
C GLY A 64 -6.42 12.19 11.07
N ILE A 65 -5.32 12.22 10.32
CA ILE A 65 -5.30 12.75 8.95
C ILE A 65 -4.65 11.76 8.01
N ILE A 66 -5.33 11.47 6.89
CA ILE A 66 -4.79 10.65 5.81
C ILE A 66 -4.22 11.59 4.75
N LEU A 67 -2.95 11.40 4.40
CA LEU A 67 -2.28 12.09 3.31
C LEU A 67 -2.74 11.53 1.95
N PRO A 68 -2.58 12.30 0.85
CA PRO A 68 -2.78 11.78 -0.49
C PRO A 68 -1.86 10.59 -0.73
N THR A 69 -2.42 9.51 -1.28
CA THR A 69 -1.66 8.33 -1.66
C THR A 69 -0.46 8.70 -2.53
N MET A 70 0.73 8.23 -2.14
CA MET A 70 1.93 8.36 -2.95
C MET A 70 1.90 7.27 -4.03
N TRP A 71 1.61 7.66 -5.27
CA TRP A 71 1.54 6.73 -6.41
C TRP A 71 2.89 6.43 -7.06
N TRP A 72 3.93 7.14 -6.64
CA TRP A 72 5.26 7.06 -7.24
C TRP A 72 6.21 6.26 -6.35
N GLY A 73 6.59 5.09 -6.85
CA GLY A 73 7.55 4.18 -6.22
C GLY A 73 8.31 3.39 -7.29
N GLY A 74 8.93 2.29 -6.91
CA GLY A 74 9.61 1.40 -7.85
C GLY A 74 10.12 0.12 -7.20
N GLY A 75 10.88 -0.66 -7.98
CA GLY A 75 11.37 -1.98 -7.56
C GLY A 75 10.31 -3.08 -7.71
N GLY A 76 10.71 -4.35 -7.64
CA GLY A 76 9.80 -5.50 -7.77
C GLY A 76 9.82 -6.21 -9.13
N GLY A 77 10.47 -5.63 -10.14
CA GLY A 77 10.70 -6.29 -11.43
C GLY A 77 9.54 -6.19 -12.43
N HIS A 78 8.37 -5.69 -12.03
CA HIS A 78 7.18 -5.55 -12.87
C HIS A 78 7.19 -4.31 -13.79
N HIS A 79 8.28 -3.53 -13.79
CA HIS A 79 8.51 -2.40 -14.72
C HIS A 79 8.41 -2.76 -16.21
N VAL A 80 8.54 -4.04 -16.55
CA VAL A 80 8.47 -4.55 -17.93
C VAL A 80 7.04 -4.71 -18.43
N PHE A 81 6.04 -4.76 -17.54
CA PHE A 81 4.65 -4.90 -17.93
C PHE A 81 4.09 -3.54 -18.37
N ARG A 82 3.24 -3.56 -19.41
CA ARG A 82 2.63 -2.35 -19.94
C ARG A 82 1.79 -1.67 -18.84
N TRP A 83 1.85 -0.34 -18.80
CA TRP A 83 1.16 0.53 -17.82
C TRP A 83 1.76 0.57 -16.41
N THR A 84 2.81 -0.20 -16.13
CA THR A 84 3.59 -0.04 -14.90
C THR A 84 4.50 1.19 -14.99
N HIS A 85 4.55 2.00 -13.93
CA HIS A 85 5.34 3.24 -13.88
C HIS A 85 6.27 3.29 -12.66
N TYR A 86 7.56 3.04 -12.87
CA TYR A 86 8.57 3.13 -11.81
C TYR A 86 9.27 4.49 -11.81
N GLN A 87 9.63 4.95 -10.62
CA GLN A 87 10.52 6.08 -10.39
C GLN A 87 11.85 5.61 -9.79
N PRO A 88 12.95 6.38 -9.97
CA PRO A 88 14.20 6.12 -9.26
C PRO A 88 14.00 6.17 -7.74
N GLU A 89 14.68 5.28 -7.00
CA GLU A 89 14.59 5.24 -5.53
C GLU A 89 14.94 6.56 -4.87
N SER A 90 15.96 7.26 -5.36
CA SER A 90 16.35 8.56 -4.83
C SER A 90 15.19 9.56 -4.83
N ALA A 91 14.35 9.55 -5.88
CA ALA A 91 13.26 10.51 -6.00
C ALA A 91 12.15 10.25 -4.97
N TYR A 92 11.65 9.03 -4.87
CA TYR A 92 10.55 8.75 -3.95
C TYR A 92 11.01 8.65 -2.49
N ALA A 93 12.25 8.22 -2.23
CA ALA A 93 12.81 8.22 -0.88
C ALA A 93 12.97 9.65 -0.34
N GLU A 94 13.47 10.59 -1.16
CA GLU A 94 13.63 11.98 -0.76
C GLU A 94 12.28 12.67 -0.49
N ILE A 95 11.25 12.37 -1.29
CA ILE A 95 9.88 12.85 -1.03
C ILE A 95 9.38 12.37 0.34
N VAL A 96 9.55 11.08 0.66
CA VAL A 96 9.11 10.52 1.94
C VAL A 96 9.90 11.15 3.10
N THR A 97 11.22 11.19 3.00
CA THR A 97 12.09 11.76 4.05
C THR A 97 11.72 13.21 4.36
N ASN A 98 11.60 14.07 3.33
CA ASN A 98 11.29 15.49 3.52
C ASN A 98 9.88 15.70 4.08
N THR A 99 8.90 14.95 3.58
CA THR A 99 7.51 15.11 4.03
C THR A 99 7.34 14.62 5.46
N VAL A 100 7.97 13.51 5.85
CA VAL A 100 7.92 13.00 7.24
C VAL A 100 8.49 14.01 8.22
N GLY A 101 9.64 14.62 7.91
CA GLY A 101 10.20 15.69 8.74
C GLY A 101 9.23 16.86 8.90
N GLN A 102 8.64 17.33 7.80
CA GLN A 102 7.66 18.41 7.82
C GLN A 102 6.39 18.06 8.61
N LEU A 103 5.94 16.80 8.57
CA LEU A 103 4.78 16.36 9.38
C LEU A 103 5.08 16.50 10.88
N PHE A 104 6.25 16.07 11.33
CA PHE A 104 6.64 16.30 12.74
C PHE A 104 6.76 17.79 13.06
N ASP A 105 7.36 18.60 12.18
CA ASP A 105 7.43 20.06 12.35
C ASP A 105 6.04 20.72 12.45
N HIS A 106 5.03 20.15 11.79
CA HIS A 106 3.65 20.62 11.81
C HIS A 106 2.83 20.08 13.00
N GLY A 107 3.45 19.37 13.93
CA GLY A 107 2.84 18.95 15.20
C GLY A 107 2.20 17.55 15.19
N PHE A 108 2.38 16.77 14.13
CA PHE A 108 2.05 15.35 14.19
C PHE A 108 2.98 14.63 15.19
N ARG A 109 2.44 13.65 15.92
CA ARG A 109 3.18 12.86 16.92
C ARG A 109 3.37 11.41 16.49
N ALA A 110 2.47 10.88 15.66
CA ALA A 110 2.58 9.54 15.11
C ALA A 110 2.39 9.56 13.60
N ILE A 111 3.20 8.81 12.87
CA ILE A 111 3.14 8.68 11.42
C ILE A 111 3.12 7.19 11.06
N VAL A 112 2.11 6.80 10.28
CA VAL A 112 1.97 5.46 9.71
C VAL A 112 2.28 5.53 8.22
N LEU A 113 3.43 4.99 7.81
CA LEU A 113 3.81 4.81 6.42
C LEU A 113 3.39 3.40 5.98
N LEU A 114 2.19 3.27 5.42
CA LEU A 114 1.63 1.98 5.01
C LEU A 114 1.88 1.74 3.53
N ALA A 115 2.80 0.83 3.23
CA ALA A 115 3.13 0.43 1.87
C ALA A 115 2.18 -0.65 1.36
N GLY A 116 1.51 -0.38 0.24
CA GLY A 116 0.75 -1.37 -0.50
C GLY A 116 1.61 -2.21 -1.45
N HIS A 117 2.76 -1.67 -1.89
CA HIS A 117 3.71 -2.31 -2.80
C HIS A 117 4.93 -2.81 -2.03
N TYR A 118 5.21 -4.13 -2.06
CA TYR A 118 6.21 -4.76 -1.18
C TYR A 118 7.65 -4.23 -1.29
N PRO A 119 8.18 -3.91 -2.48
CA PRO A 119 9.50 -3.30 -2.64
C PRO A 119 9.74 -2.00 -1.86
N TRP A 120 8.70 -1.28 -1.42
CA TRP A 120 8.88 -0.16 -0.49
C TRP A 120 9.61 -0.56 0.80
N GLN A 121 9.49 -1.81 1.24
CA GLN A 121 10.14 -2.27 2.48
C GLN A 121 11.64 -1.99 2.46
N GLN A 122 12.32 -2.26 1.34
CA GLN A 122 13.76 -2.01 1.21
C GLN A 122 14.12 -0.54 1.41
N THR A 123 13.32 0.37 0.83
CA THR A 123 13.54 1.80 0.98
C THR A 123 13.20 2.27 2.39
N LEU A 124 12.11 1.78 2.98
CA LEU A 124 11.70 2.12 4.35
C LEU A 124 12.75 1.67 5.37
N ASP A 125 13.27 0.45 5.25
CA ASP A 125 14.36 -0.07 6.10
C ASP A 125 15.59 0.84 6.07
N ARG A 126 15.85 1.49 4.92
CA ARG A 126 16.98 2.41 4.74
C ARG A 126 16.71 3.79 5.35
N ILE A 127 15.53 4.38 5.17
CA ILE A 127 15.28 5.79 5.52
C ILE A 127 14.68 5.97 6.93
N VAL A 128 13.87 5.02 7.40
CA VAL A 128 13.12 5.14 8.66
C VAL A 128 14.04 5.20 9.89
N PRO A 129 15.18 4.49 9.98
CA PRO A 129 16.06 4.61 11.14
C PRO A 129 16.56 6.04 11.40
N SER A 130 16.93 6.78 10.34
CA SER A 130 17.34 8.20 10.48
C SER A 130 16.16 9.05 10.91
N LEU A 131 14.99 8.88 10.27
CA LEU A 131 13.79 9.62 10.61
C LEU A 131 13.38 9.42 12.09
N ARG A 132 13.52 8.21 12.62
CA ARG A 132 13.28 7.93 14.05
C ARG A 132 14.31 8.58 14.95
N ALA A 133 15.59 8.61 14.56
CA ALA A 133 16.64 9.28 15.32
C ALA A 133 16.43 10.80 15.37
N ASP A 134 15.96 11.40 14.27
CA ASP A 134 15.68 12.83 14.17
C ASP A 134 14.37 13.23 14.88
N ASN A 135 13.49 12.27 15.19
CA ASN A 135 12.16 12.49 15.79
C ASN A 135 11.92 11.52 16.96
N ASP A 136 12.84 11.50 17.93
CA ASP A 136 12.88 10.53 19.03
C ASP A 136 11.67 10.55 20.00
N GLN A 137 10.92 11.65 20.02
CA GLN A 137 9.66 11.79 20.78
C GLN A 137 8.42 11.34 19.99
N GLY A 138 8.57 11.09 18.68
CA GLY A 138 7.50 10.67 17.78
C GLY A 138 7.43 9.15 17.61
N LEU A 139 6.30 8.68 17.08
CA LEU A 139 6.13 7.30 16.63
C LEU A 139 6.15 7.24 15.11
N ILE A 140 6.96 6.35 14.54
CA ILE A 140 6.92 6.00 13.12
C ILE A 140 6.68 4.50 12.98
N LEU A 141 5.49 4.14 12.50
CA LEU A 141 5.15 2.78 12.05
C LEU A 141 5.31 2.75 10.54
N ALA A 142 6.18 1.91 10.01
CA ALA A 142 6.50 1.91 8.58
C ALA A 142 6.72 0.49 8.07
N GLY A 143 6.04 0.15 6.98
CA GLY A 143 6.18 -1.14 6.34
C GLY A 143 4.97 -1.48 5.47
N THR A 144 4.97 -2.72 4.99
CA THR A 144 3.83 -3.34 4.30
C THR A 144 2.81 -3.87 5.29
N GLU A 145 1.67 -4.39 4.83
CA GLU A 145 0.73 -5.12 5.70
C GLU A 145 1.38 -6.30 6.47
N LEU A 146 2.54 -6.78 6.03
CA LEU A 146 3.26 -7.90 6.64
C LEU A 146 4.23 -7.49 7.74
N THR A 147 4.60 -6.20 7.81
CA THR A 147 5.76 -5.75 8.59
C THR A 147 5.49 -4.52 9.44
N VAL A 148 4.54 -3.66 9.04
CA VAL A 148 4.28 -2.37 9.72
C VAL A 148 3.83 -2.55 11.17
N GLY A 149 3.12 -3.64 11.48
CA GLY A 149 2.70 -4.03 12.82
C GLY A 149 3.58 -5.12 13.47
N GLY A 150 4.68 -5.51 12.84
CA GLY A 150 5.43 -6.72 13.20
C GLY A 150 4.92 -7.99 12.50
N ASP A 151 5.44 -9.15 12.88
CA ASP A 151 5.04 -10.45 12.30
C ASP A 151 3.68 -10.89 12.85
N LEU A 152 2.65 -10.73 12.02
CA LEU A 152 1.27 -11.11 12.32
C LEU A 152 0.87 -12.46 11.71
N GLY A 153 1.82 -13.21 11.13
CA GLY A 153 1.54 -14.45 10.41
C GLY A 153 0.74 -14.24 9.12
N LEU A 154 0.71 -13.01 8.59
CA LEU A 154 0.13 -12.69 7.29
C LEU A 154 1.09 -13.09 6.17
N SER A 155 0.54 -13.32 4.98
CA SER A 155 1.30 -13.67 3.78
C SER A 155 1.01 -12.65 2.68
N GLY A 156 1.96 -12.49 1.77
CA GLY A 156 1.85 -11.61 0.60
C GLY A 156 2.12 -12.35 -0.69
N ASP A 157 1.58 -11.80 -1.78
CA ASP A 157 1.76 -12.26 -3.15
C ASP A 157 1.57 -11.09 -4.14
N HIS A 158 1.65 -11.34 -5.45
CA HIS A 158 1.43 -10.31 -6.47
C HIS A 158 0.23 -10.66 -7.32
N ALA A 159 -0.83 -9.87 -7.20
CA ALA A 159 -2.11 -10.04 -7.89
C ALA A 159 -2.70 -11.47 -7.78
N ALA A 160 -2.37 -12.16 -6.69
CA ALA A 160 -2.68 -13.56 -6.46
C ALA A 160 -3.70 -13.68 -5.31
N LEU A 161 -3.74 -14.81 -4.60
CA LEU A 161 -4.67 -15.10 -3.52
C LEU A 161 -4.84 -13.97 -2.51
N GLU A 162 -3.75 -13.47 -1.94
CA GLU A 162 -3.80 -12.54 -0.80
C GLU A 162 -4.26 -11.16 -1.25
N GLU A 163 -3.63 -10.61 -2.29
CA GLU A 163 -4.02 -9.31 -2.84
C GLU A 163 -5.44 -9.32 -3.40
N THR A 164 -5.83 -10.37 -4.12
CA THR A 164 -7.21 -10.49 -4.61
C THR A 164 -8.20 -10.57 -3.45
N SER A 165 -7.83 -11.21 -2.34
CA SER A 165 -8.68 -11.26 -1.14
C SER A 165 -8.85 -9.87 -0.52
N TYR A 166 -7.78 -9.08 -0.41
CA TYR A 166 -7.88 -7.67 0.00
C TYR A 166 -8.77 -6.87 -0.94
N GLY A 167 -8.62 -7.05 -2.26
CA GLY A 167 -9.44 -6.34 -3.24
C GLY A 167 -10.93 -6.67 -3.13
N LEU A 168 -11.27 -7.94 -2.98
CA LEU A 168 -12.66 -8.38 -2.76
C LEU A 168 -13.25 -7.88 -1.44
N ALA A 169 -12.42 -7.59 -0.44
CA ALA A 169 -12.87 -7.04 0.84
C ALA A 169 -13.07 -5.52 0.80
N LEU A 170 -12.14 -4.80 0.17
CA LEU A 170 -12.08 -3.33 0.22
C LEU A 170 -12.80 -2.66 -0.95
N PHE A 171 -12.75 -3.25 -2.14
CA PHE A 171 -13.23 -2.65 -3.37
C PHE A 171 -13.74 -3.72 -4.37
N PRO A 172 -14.76 -4.51 -3.97
CA PRO A 172 -15.26 -5.62 -4.80
C PRO A 172 -15.71 -5.17 -6.20
N ASP A 173 -16.19 -3.93 -6.36
CA ASP A 173 -16.62 -3.38 -7.65
C ASP A 173 -15.47 -3.13 -8.64
N LEU A 174 -14.22 -3.11 -8.17
CA LEU A 174 -13.02 -2.96 -8.99
C LEU A 174 -12.36 -4.30 -9.34
N VAL A 175 -12.88 -5.42 -8.82
CA VAL A 175 -12.32 -6.76 -9.05
C VAL A 175 -13.21 -7.53 -10.03
N ASP A 176 -12.67 -7.87 -11.20
CA ASP A 176 -13.36 -8.74 -12.16
C ASP A 176 -12.64 -10.08 -12.33
N MET A 177 -13.07 -11.07 -11.55
CA MET A 177 -12.53 -12.44 -11.62
C MET A 177 -12.73 -13.09 -12.99
N LYS A 178 -13.69 -12.63 -13.81
CA LYS A 178 -13.93 -13.17 -15.15
C LYS A 178 -12.94 -12.63 -16.18
N ALA A 179 -12.18 -11.57 -15.84
CA ALA A 179 -11.19 -10.99 -16.73
C ALA A 179 -9.95 -11.88 -16.92
N MET A 180 -9.68 -12.82 -16.02
CA MET A 180 -8.62 -13.83 -16.12
C MET A 180 -8.95 -14.91 -17.16
N THR A 181 -8.83 -14.56 -18.42
CA THR A 181 -9.11 -15.42 -19.57
C THR A 181 -7.84 -15.87 -20.27
N SER A 182 -7.85 -17.07 -20.85
CA SER A 182 -6.78 -17.53 -21.75
C SER A 182 -6.81 -16.83 -23.11
N GLY A 183 -5.70 -16.92 -23.85
CA GLY A 183 -5.64 -16.55 -25.28
C GLY A 183 -5.51 -15.06 -25.56
N ARG A 184 -5.19 -14.24 -24.55
CA ARG A 184 -4.82 -12.84 -24.77
C ARG A 184 -3.45 -12.81 -25.47
N GLY A 185 -3.36 -12.06 -26.57
CA GLY A 185 -2.14 -11.92 -27.36
C GLY A 185 -2.17 -10.65 -28.20
N GLY A 186 -1.03 -10.28 -28.77
CA GLY A 186 -0.91 -9.15 -29.69
C GLY A 186 0.03 -8.04 -29.21
N SER A 187 0.25 -7.04 -30.08
CA SER A 187 1.16 -5.92 -29.84
C SER A 187 0.73 -5.02 -28.69
N ASP A 188 -0.49 -5.18 -28.17
CA ASP A 188 -1.04 -4.29 -27.15
C ASP A 188 -0.83 -4.76 -25.70
N ILE A 189 -0.24 -5.94 -25.49
CA ILE A 189 -0.04 -6.46 -24.13
C ILE A 189 1.28 -5.97 -23.53
N TRP A 190 2.32 -5.91 -24.35
CA TRP A 190 3.64 -5.47 -23.94
C TRP A 190 3.89 -4.01 -24.32
N PRO A 191 4.81 -3.31 -23.64
CA PRO A 191 5.39 -2.08 -24.17
C PRO A 191 6.05 -2.33 -25.54
N LYS A 192 6.44 -1.25 -26.22
CA LYS A 192 7.11 -1.34 -27.54
C LYS A 192 8.39 -2.18 -27.51
N SER A 193 9.04 -2.33 -26.35
CA SER A 193 10.22 -3.16 -26.15
C SER A 193 9.94 -4.66 -26.22
N GLY A 194 8.67 -5.08 -26.11
CA GLY A 194 8.30 -6.49 -25.98
C GLY A 194 8.51 -7.05 -24.57
N PRO A 195 8.27 -8.36 -24.37
CA PRO A 195 8.57 -9.05 -23.12
C PRO A 195 10.09 -9.07 -22.85
N PRO A 196 10.50 -9.18 -21.57
CA PRO A 196 11.90 -9.45 -21.24
C PRO A 196 12.33 -10.83 -21.77
N GLU A 197 13.64 -11.00 -21.96
CA GLU A 197 14.23 -12.28 -22.34
C GLU A 197 13.92 -13.35 -21.28
N LYS A 198 13.76 -14.61 -21.70
CA LYS A 198 13.36 -15.69 -20.77
C LYS A 198 14.32 -15.87 -19.59
N ALA A 199 15.60 -15.55 -19.76
CA ALA A 199 16.61 -15.60 -18.70
C ALA A 199 16.46 -14.49 -17.65
N GLU A 200 15.77 -13.41 -17.98
CA GLU A 200 15.51 -12.24 -17.11
C GLU A 200 14.15 -12.32 -16.42
N GLN A 201 13.32 -13.29 -16.81
CA GLN A 201 11.99 -13.51 -16.24
C GLN A 201 12.10 -14.13 -14.85
N HIS A 202 11.42 -13.52 -13.87
CA HIS A 202 11.31 -14.09 -12.53
C HIS A 202 10.53 -15.41 -12.59
N PRO A 203 11.06 -16.54 -12.09
CA PRO A 203 10.50 -17.86 -12.32
C PRO A 203 9.13 -18.10 -11.67
N ALA A 204 8.75 -17.26 -10.71
CA ALA A 204 7.44 -17.34 -10.03
C ALA A 204 6.37 -16.42 -10.65
N VAL A 205 6.71 -15.61 -11.65
CA VAL A 205 5.78 -14.71 -12.35
C VAL A 205 5.38 -15.34 -13.68
N GLU A 206 4.10 -15.27 -14.04
CA GLU A 206 3.62 -15.72 -15.35
C GLU A 206 3.84 -14.63 -16.43
N PHE A 207 4.71 -14.90 -17.39
CA PHE A 207 5.05 -13.97 -18.49
C PHE A 207 4.34 -14.31 -19.80
N ASP A 208 3.68 -15.47 -19.92
CA ASP A 208 2.91 -15.79 -21.12
C ASP A 208 1.54 -15.08 -21.09
N PRO A 209 1.31 -14.08 -21.96
CA PRO A 209 0.05 -13.34 -21.98
C PRO A 209 -1.16 -14.20 -22.35
N ALA A 210 -0.94 -15.38 -22.96
CA ALA A 210 -2.02 -16.30 -23.25
C ALA A 210 -2.53 -17.04 -22.00
N GLN A 211 -1.83 -16.95 -20.87
CA GLN A 211 -2.23 -17.60 -19.63
C GLN A 211 -3.18 -16.73 -18.79
N PRO A 212 -4.19 -17.33 -18.13
CA PRO A 212 -5.12 -16.59 -17.26
C PRO A 212 -4.45 -15.82 -16.12
N LEU A 213 -3.30 -16.30 -15.65
CA LEU A 213 -2.58 -15.77 -14.49
C LEU A 213 -1.45 -14.81 -14.90
N PHE A 214 -1.47 -14.29 -16.13
CA PHE A 214 -0.47 -13.35 -16.64
C PHE A 214 -0.18 -12.21 -15.65
N ALA A 215 1.12 -11.96 -15.45
CA ALA A 215 1.68 -10.97 -14.54
C ALA A 215 1.37 -11.20 -13.04
N GLN A 216 0.99 -12.42 -12.64
CA GLN A 216 0.75 -12.77 -11.23
C GLN A 216 1.91 -13.61 -10.68
N MET A 217 2.15 -13.49 -9.37
CA MET A 217 3.08 -14.34 -8.61
C MET A 217 2.43 -14.76 -7.31
N GLY A 218 2.18 -16.06 -7.15
CA GLY A 218 1.61 -16.59 -5.91
C GLY A 218 0.57 -17.67 -6.18
N ARG A 219 -0.32 -17.87 -5.21
CA ARG A 219 -1.41 -18.84 -5.32
C ARG A 219 -2.55 -18.27 -6.16
N ASP A 220 -3.30 -19.17 -6.80
CA ASP A 220 -4.40 -18.80 -7.68
C ASP A 220 -5.40 -17.82 -7.00
N PRO A 221 -5.64 -16.64 -7.58
CA PRO A 221 -6.52 -15.61 -7.02
C PRO A 221 -7.98 -16.08 -6.89
N ARG A 222 -8.39 -17.10 -7.65
CA ARG A 222 -9.74 -17.69 -7.55
C ARG A 222 -10.01 -18.41 -6.23
N MET A 223 -8.95 -18.66 -5.45
CA MET A 223 -9.08 -19.16 -4.08
C MET A 223 -9.33 -18.04 -3.06
N GLY A 224 -9.25 -16.78 -3.48
CA GLY A 224 -9.45 -15.60 -2.63
C GLY A 224 -10.91 -15.33 -2.31
N SER A 225 -11.12 -14.57 -1.24
CA SER A 225 -12.46 -14.14 -0.82
C SER A 225 -12.41 -12.85 -0.01
N GLY A 226 -13.48 -12.07 -0.05
CA GLY A 226 -13.60 -10.88 0.80
C GLY A 226 -13.50 -11.22 2.29
N ALA A 227 -14.01 -12.37 2.74
CA ALA A 227 -13.88 -12.80 4.14
C ALA A 227 -12.41 -12.99 4.56
N ARG A 228 -11.56 -13.54 3.67
CA ARG A 228 -10.12 -13.66 3.90
C ARG A 228 -9.46 -12.28 3.97
N GLY A 229 -9.77 -11.38 3.04
CA GLY A 229 -9.23 -10.01 3.04
C GLY A 229 -9.65 -9.24 4.29
N THR A 230 -10.91 -9.34 4.71
CA THR A 230 -11.42 -8.73 5.94
C THR A 230 -10.71 -9.27 7.18
N TYR A 231 -10.45 -10.58 7.25
CA TYR A 231 -9.68 -11.17 8.35
C TYR A 231 -8.26 -10.62 8.42
N SER A 232 -7.54 -10.60 7.30
CA SER A 232 -6.17 -10.09 7.24
C SER A 232 -6.12 -8.59 7.57
N ALA A 233 -7.04 -7.80 7.01
CA ALA A 233 -7.16 -6.37 7.29
C ALA A 233 -7.43 -6.11 8.78
N ASN A 234 -8.41 -6.80 9.39
CA ASN A 234 -8.71 -6.60 10.81
C ASN A 234 -7.54 -7.00 11.71
N THR A 235 -6.86 -8.12 11.42
CA THR A 235 -5.66 -8.55 12.16
C THR A 235 -4.61 -7.44 12.19
N LEU A 236 -4.33 -6.81 11.04
CA LEU A 236 -3.40 -5.69 10.95
C LEU A 236 -3.90 -4.45 11.70
N LEU A 237 -5.16 -4.06 11.47
CA LEU A 237 -5.74 -2.84 12.00
C LEU A 237 -5.87 -2.87 13.53
N ASP A 238 -6.16 -4.03 14.11
CA ASP A 238 -6.24 -4.23 15.56
C ASP A 238 -4.86 -4.00 16.20
N GLU A 239 -3.80 -4.54 15.61
CA GLU A 239 -2.42 -4.35 16.09
C GLU A 239 -1.99 -2.87 15.97
N LEU A 240 -2.19 -2.25 14.81
CA LEU A 240 -1.82 -0.85 14.60
C LEU A 240 -2.59 0.11 15.50
N GLN A 241 -3.88 -0.16 15.71
CA GLN A 241 -4.69 0.60 16.67
C GLN A 241 -4.09 0.48 18.07
N GLN A 242 -3.77 -0.73 18.53
CA GLN A 242 -3.19 -0.95 19.85
C GLN A 242 -1.86 -0.20 20.01
N GLN A 243 -0.97 -0.24 19.02
CA GLN A 243 0.32 0.48 19.08
C GLN A 243 0.13 2.01 19.12
N LEU A 244 -0.79 2.55 18.31
CA LEU A 244 -1.10 3.98 18.30
C LEU A 244 -1.71 4.46 19.61
N GLU A 245 -2.71 3.77 20.14
CA GLU A 245 -3.35 4.11 21.42
C GLU A 245 -2.35 4.04 22.58
N GLN A 246 -1.50 3.00 22.61
CA GLN A 246 -0.45 2.87 23.62
C GLN A 246 0.56 4.01 23.57
N PHE A 247 0.82 4.60 22.41
CA PHE A 247 1.73 5.74 22.27
C PHE A 247 1.03 7.05 22.64
N LEU A 248 -0.20 7.27 22.16
CA LEU A 248 -0.94 8.52 22.37
C LEU A 248 -1.38 8.74 23.82
N HIS A 249 -1.54 7.67 24.60
CA HIS A 249 -1.90 7.73 26.03
C HIS A 249 -0.68 7.77 26.98
N ARG A 250 0.55 7.88 26.46
CA ARG A 250 1.75 8.20 27.24
C ARG A 250 1.93 9.71 27.36
#